data_AF-A0A350UDJ8-F1
#
_entry.id   AF-A0A350UDJ8-F1
#
_cell.length_a   1.000
_cell.length_b   1.000
_cell.length_c   1.000
_cell.angle_alpha   90.00
_cell.angle_beta   90.00
_cell.angle_gamma   90.00
#
_symmetry.space_group_name_H-M   'P 1'
#
loop_
_entity.id
_entity.type
_entity.pdbx_description
1 polymer ?
#
loop_
_entity_poly.entity_id
_entity_poly.type
_entity_poly.pdbx_seq_one_letter_code
_entity_poly.pdbx_strand_id
1 'polypeptide(L)' 'MTEKLTTAQRTALKWFREHGGDGVFDRNGVLLAAGESGPHMRGTWNALARCGHVEFYGGKKGRSRMRLSTAPQRED' A
#
# COMPACT_ATOMS: atom_id res chain seq x y z
N MET A 1 8.68 -18.01 5.97
CA MET A 1 7.36 -18.01 6.65
C MET A 1 6.38 -17.07 5.93
N THR A 2 5.39 -17.59 5.20
CA THR A 2 4.35 -16.75 4.57
C THR A 2 3.44 -16.16 5.67
N GLU A 3 3.73 -14.93 6.12
CA GLU A 3 2.82 -14.22 7.02
C GLU A 3 1.45 -14.13 6.33
N LYS A 4 0.48 -14.88 6.84
CA LYS A 4 -0.91 -14.80 6.36
C LYS A 4 -1.37 -13.37 6.59
N LEU A 5 -1.53 -12.63 5.50
CA LEU A 5 -2.09 -11.28 5.53
C LEU A 5 -3.37 -11.27 6.36
N THR A 6 -3.58 -10.21 7.14
CA THR A 6 -4.86 -10.01 7.82
C THR A 6 -5.96 -9.73 6.79
N THR A 7 -7.23 -9.88 7.17
CA THR A 7 -8.35 -9.55 6.28
C THR A 7 -8.28 -8.09 5.83
N ALA A 8 -7.91 -7.16 6.73
CA ALA A 8 -7.73 -5.76 6.41
C ALA A 8 -6.62 -5.51 5.36
N GLN A 9 -5.49 -6.22 5.47
CA GLN A 9 -4.40 -6.13 4.51
C GLN A 9 -4.78 -6.69 3.14
N ARG A 10 -5.51 -7.82 3.09
CA ARG A 10 -6.03 -8.38 1.83
C ARG A 10 -7.00 -7.43 1.16
N THR A 11 -7.94 -6.86 1.91
CA THR A 11 -8.90 -5.90 1.37
C THR A 11 -8.20 -4.65 0.86
N ALA A 12 -7.18 -4.15 1.59
CA ALA A 12 -6.39 -3.00 1.15
C ALA A 12 -5.63 -3.28 -0.16
N LEU A 13 -4.98 -4.44 -0.29
CA LEU A 13 -4.32 -4.82 -1.54
C LEU A 13 -5.29 -4.98 -2.70
N LYS A 14 -6.45 -5.62 -2.45
CA LYS A 14 -7.48 -5.78 -3.47
C LYS A 14 -7.95 -4.40 -3.95
N TRP A 15 -8.34 -3.53 -3.03
CA TRP A 15 -8.75 -2.16 -3.32
C TRP A 15 -7.66 -1.44 -4.11
N PHE A 16 -6.41 -1.49 -3.67
CA PHE A 16 -5.32 -0.79 -4.35
C PHE A 16 -5.09 -1.27 -5.78
N ARG A 17 -5.20 -2.59 -6.00
CA ARG A 17 -5.06 -3.19 -7.33
C ARG A 17 -6.22 -2.82 -8.26
N GLU A 18 -7.44 -2.71 -7.73
CA GLU A 18 -8.61 -2.22 -8.46
C GLU A 18 -8.47 -0.72 -8.81
N HIS A 19 -7.71 0.05 -8.02
CA HIS A 19 -7.48 1.49 -8.21
C HIS A 19 -6.13 1.80 -8.88
N GLY A 20 -5.66 0.90 -9.74
CA GLY A 20 -4.49 1.12 -10.61
C GLY A 20 -3.13 0.82 -9.97
N GLY A 21 -3.08 0.49 -8.67
CA GLY A 21 -1.86 0.04 -8.02
C GLY A 21 -0.77 1.11 -7.86
N ASP A 22 -1.13 2.38 -8.04
CA ASP A 22 -0.28 3.53 -7.78
C ASP A 22 -1.10 4.62 -7.07
N GLY A 23 -0.50 5.28 -6.10
CA GLY A 23 -1.18 6.32 -5.35
C GLY A 23 -0.24 7.23 -4.56
N VAL A 24 -0.80 8.32 -4.07
CA VAL A 24 -0.09 9.33 -3.27
C VAL A 24 -0.79 9.50 -1.94
N PHE A 25 -0.02 9.68 -0.88
CA PHE A 25 -0.57 10.02 0.42
C PHE A 25 -0.78 11.51 0.57
N ASP A 26 -1.92 11.89 1.14
CA ASP A 26 -2.17 13.24 1.62
C ASP A 26 -1.45 13.51 2.95
N ARG A 27 -1.36 14.78 3.36
CA ARG A 27 -0.82 15.24 4.65
C ARG A 27 -1.44 14.54 5.86
N ASN A 28 -2.68 14.06 5.74
CA ASN A 28 -3.40 13.33 6.79
C ASN A 28 -3.09 11.82 6.82
N GLY A 29 -2.24 11.33 5.91
CA GLY A 29 -1.88 9.91 5.83
C GLY A 29 -2.93 9.03 5.13
N VAL A 30 -3.88 9.63 4.41
CA VAL A 30 -4.85 8.94 3.55
C VAL A 30 -4.25 8.70 2.17
N LEU A 31 -4.38 7.49 1.65
CA LEU A 31 -3.92 7.14 0.30
C LEU A 31 -4.96 7.58 -0.73
N LEU A 32 -4.52 8.30 -1.76
CA LEU A 32 -5.30 8.61 -2.95
C LEU A 32 -4.80 7.75 -4.10
N ALA A 33 -5.66 6.91 -4.66
CA ALA A 33 -5.36 6.04 -5.81
C ALA A 33 -6.51 6.14 -6.82
N ALA A 34 -6.18 6.25 -8.11
CA ALA A 34 -7.15 6.48 -9.20
C ALA A 34 -8.16 7.64 -8.96
N GLY A 35 -7.79 8.65 -8.15
CA GLY A 35 -8.66 9.77 -7.80
C GLY A 35 -9.57 9.52 -6.59
N GLU A 36 -9.52 8.34 -5.97
CA GLU A 36 -10.30 7.98 -4.80
C GLU A 36 -9.45 7.85 -3.54
N SER A 37 -10.01 8.28 -2.40
CA SER A 37 -9.41 8.09 -1.08
C SER A 37 -9.66 6.69 -0.54
N GLY A 38 -8.60 5.97 -0.25
CA GLY A 38 -8.67 4.62 0.28
C GLY A 38 -9.23 4.59 1.71
N PRO A 39 -10.09 3.62 2.04
CA PRO A 39 -10.69 3.46 3.37
C PRO A 39 -9.73 2.84 4.40
N HIS A 40 -8.43 2.75 4.09
CA HIS A 40 -7.44 2.01 4.89
C HIS A 40 -6.40 2.94 5.51
N MET A 41 -6.13 2.72 6.80
CA MET A 41 -5.15 3.48 7.57
C MET A 41 -3.72 3.30 7.08
N ARG A 42 -2.87 4.32 7.31
CA ARG A 42 -1.43 4.30 7.01
C ARG A 42 -0.70 3.07 7.59
N GLY A 43 -1.09 2.62 8.77
CA GLY A 43 -0.51 1.43 9.41
C GLY A 43 -0.65 0.15 8.58
N THR A 44 -1.79 -0.04 7.91
CA THR A 44 -2.03 -1.19 7.02
C THR A 44 -1.04 -1.18 5.84
N TRP A 45 -0.84 -0.01 5.23
CA TRP A 45 0.10 0.16 4.13
C TRP A 45 1.56 -0.03 4.56
N ASN A 46 1.94 0.45 5.74
CA ASN A 46 3.27 0.22 6.29
C ASN A 46 3.52 -1.27 6.54
N ALA A 47 2.53 -2.02 7.05
CA ALA A 47 2.66 -3.46 7.23
C ALA A 47 2.79 -4.19 5.88
N LEU A 48 1.98 -3.81 4.88
CA LEU A 48 2.08 -4.34 3.52
C LEU A 48 3.45 -4.08 2.88
N ALA A 49 4.04 -2.90 3.13
CA ALA A 49 5.37 -2.58 2.65
C ALA A 49 6.46 -3.41 3.33
N ARG A 50 6.34 -3.67 4.64
CA ARG A 50 7.25 -4.57 5.37
C ARG A 50 7.18 -6.00 4.84
N CYS A 51 5.99 -6.45 4.44
CA CYS A 51 5.79 -7.74 3.78
C CYS A 51 6.15 -7.74 2.28
N GLY A 52 6.62 -6.62 1.73
CA GLY A 52 7.07 -6.52 0.34
C GLY A 52 5.96 -6.48 -0.72
N HIS A 53 4.70 -6.26 -0.34
CA HIS A 53 3.57 -6.20 -1.28
C HIS A 53 3.42 -4.83 -1.96
N VAL A 54 3.87 -3.77 -1.30
CA VAL A 54 3.83 -2.40 -1.82
C VAL A 54 5.15 -1.71 -1.54
N GLU A 55 5.51 -0.75 -2.38
CA GLU A 55 6.73 0.04 -2.22
C GLU A 55 6.38 1.50 -2.07
N PHE A 56 6.91 2.15 -1.03
CA PHE A 56 6.87 3.60 -0.91
C PHE A 56 8.03 4.19 -1.71
N TYR A 57 7.73 5.17 -2.55
CA TYR A 57 8.73 5.84 -3.36
C TYR A 57 8.42 7.32 -3.50
N GLY A 58 9.47 8.13 -3.63
CA GLY A 58 9.34 9.58 -3.82
C GLY A 58 8.54 10.31 -2.72
N GLY A 59 8.43 11.62 -2.90
CA GLY A 59 7.68 12.50 -2.00
C GLY A 59 8.50 13.08 -0.84
N LYS A 60 7.93 14.12 -0.22
CA LYS A 60 8.45 14.73 1.01
C LYS A 60 7.70 14.17 2.22
N LYS A 61 8.20 14.40 3.44
CA LYS A 61 7.56 13.97 4.70
C LYS A 61 6.05 14.30 4.68
N GLY A 62 5.20 13.28 4.72
CA GLY A 62 3.73 13.42 4.67
C GLY A 62 3.09 13.38 3.27
N ARG A 63 3.85 13.23 2.18
CA ARG A 63 3.33 13.11 0.79
C ARG A 63 4.05 12.03 -0.01
N SER A 64 4.37 10.90 0.63
CA SER A 64 5.01 9.76 -0.04
C SER A 64 4.08 9.20 -1.12
N ARG A 65 4.66 8.74 -2.23
CA ARG A 65 3.92 7.91 -3.20
C ARG A 65 4.11 6.44 -2.86
N MET A 66 3.22 5.62 -3.38
CA MET A 66 3.24 4.18 -3.18
C MET A 66 2.78 3.49 -4.44
N ARG A 67 3.41 2.37 -4.76
CA ARG A 67 3.04 1.49 -5.88
C ARG A 67 2.97 0.05 -5.43
N LEU A 68 2.28 -0.79 -6.20
CA LEU A 68 2.38 -2.23 -6.05
C LEU A 68 3.82 -2.68 -6.29
N SER A 69 4.31 -3.56 -5.41
CA SER A 69 5.62 -4.16 -5.59
C SER A 69 5.52 -5.19 -6.72
N THR A 70 6.44 -5.11 -7.68
CA THR A 70 6.61 -6.10 -8.74
C THR A 70 7.55 -7.23 -8.34
N ALA A 71 8.16 -7.16 -7.14
CA ALA A 71 9.08 -8.19 -6.67
C ALA A 71 8.33 -9.50 -6.43
N PRO A 72 8.85 -10.66 -6.88
CA PRO A 72 8.31 -11.95 -6.47
C PRO A 72 8.38 -12.01 -4.95
N GLN A 73 7.26 -12.39 -4.33
CA GLN A 73 7.16 -12.57 -2.89
C GLN A 73 8.34 -13.45 -2.47
N ARG A 74 9.25 -12.93 -1.64
CA ARG A 74 10.39 -13.74 -1.20
C ARG A 74 9.85 -14.87 -0.30
N GLU A 75 9.65 -16.02 -0.91
CA GLU A 75 9.45 -17.29 -0.24
C GLU A 75 10.83 -17.79 0.19
N ASP A 76 11.07 -17.74 1.51
CA ASP A 76 12.13 -18.46 2.22
C ASP A 76 11.47 -19.38 3.25
#